data_AF-A0A535WQF5-F1
#
_entry.id   AF-A0A535WQF5-F1
#
_cell.length_a   1.000
_cell.length_b   1.000
_cell.length_c   1.000
_cell.angle_alpha   90.00
_cell.angle_beta   90.00
_cell.angle_gamma   90.00
#
_symmetry.space_group_name_H-M   'P 1'
#
loop_
_entity.id
_entity.type
_entity.pdbx_description
1 polymer ?
#
loop_
_entity_poly.entity_id
_entity_poly.type
_entity_poly.pdbx_seq_one_letter_code
_entity_poly.pdbx_strand_id
1 'polypeptide(L)'
;MATATRHGHHKAGERSPRALQLGRKEYEKQLRTLQVELVQLEEWIRHRGLRVVVLFEGRDTAGKGGVIKRIMALLNPRYCRVVALP
;
A
#
# COMPACT_ATOMS: atom_id res chain seq x y z
N MET A 1 -2.63 15.74 53.90
CA MET A 1 -1.45 16.14 53.09
C MET A 1 -1.37 15.26 51.86
N ALA A 2 -1.44 15.91 50.69
CA ALA A 2 -1.14 15.52 49.30
C ALA A 2 -1.03 14.03 48.87
N THR A 3 -1.86 13.73 47.88
CA THR A 3 -1.81 12.68 46.85
C THR A 3 -0.48 12.57 46.09
N ALA A 4 -0.11 11.36 45.64
CA ALA A 4 0.59 11.16 44.37
C ALA A 4 0.51 9.71 43.84
N THR A 5 -0.46 9.49 42.96
CA THR A 5 -0.53 8.41 41.97
C THR A 5 0.77 8.34 41.16
N ARG A 6 1.54 7.24 41.25
CA ARG A 6 2.65 7.00 40.31
C ARG A 6 2.08 6.52 38.98
N HIS A 7 2.00 7.49 38.07
CA HIS A 7 1.64 7.39 36.68
C HIS A 7 2.39 6.28 35.95
N GLY A 8 1.64 5.56 35.11
CA GLY A 8 2.19 4.75 34.05
C GLY A 8 3.12 5.58 33.15
N HIS A 9 4.26 5.00 32.82
CA HIS A 9 5.03 5.41 31.66
C HIS A 9 4.80 4.38 30.56
N HIS A 10 3.61 4.44 29.95
CA HIS A 10 3.49 4.06 28.55
C HIS A 10 4.19 5.17 27.74
N LYS A 11 5.49 5.02 27.51
CA LYS A 11 6.16 5.80 26.47
C LYS A 11 5.62 5.36 25.12
N ALA A 12 4.72 6.17 24.56
CA ALA A 12 4.48 6.20 23.14
C ALA A 12 5.75 6.70 22.45
N GLY A 13 6.25 5.98 21.45
CA GLY A 13 7.31 6.45 20.56
C GLY A 13 8.61 5.66 20.66
N GLU A 14 8.68 4.60 19.85
CA GLU A 14 9.72 4.35 18.84
C GLU A 14 9.54 2.91 18.34
N ARG A 15 8.68 2.72 17.32
CA ARG A 15 8.73 1.46 16.56
C ARG A 15 10.06 1.47 15.82
N SER A 16 10.96 0.57 16.21
CA SER A 16 12.18 0.28 15.46
C SER A 16 11.85 0.10 13.96
N PRO A 17 12.66 0.60 13.01
CA PRO A 17 12.43 0.45 11.58
C PRO A 17 12.19 -1.01 11.14
N ARG A 18 12.79 -1.96 11.87
CA ARG A 18 12.60 -3.40 11.64
C ARG A 18 11.23 -3.91 12.06
N ALA A 19 10.57 -3.26 13.02
CA ALA A 19 9.23 -3.63 13.47
C ALA A 19 8.13 -3.31 12.44
N LEU A 20 8.45 -2.53 11.39
CA LEU A 20 7.53 -2.21 10.29
C LEU A 20 7.75 -3.08 9.04
N GLN A 21 8.75 -3.97 9.03
CA GLN A 21 9.04 -4.82 7.88
C GLN A 21 8.24 -6.13 7.96
N LEU A 22 7.39 -6.36 6.96
CA LEU A 22 6.68 -7.64 6.81
C LEU A 22 7.68 -8.75 6.46
N GLY A 23 7.53 -9.90 7.11
CA GLY A 23 8.21 -11.12 6.68
C GLY A 23 7.78 -11.49 5.25
N ARG A 24 8.72 -11.99 4.44
CA ARG A 24 8.50 -12.25 3.00
C ARG A 24 7.25 -13.07 2.70
N LYS A 25 7.05 -14.18 3.43
CA LYS A 25 5.89 -15.07 3.25
C LYS A 25 4.57 -14.36 3.52
N GLU A 26 4.53 -13.54 4.57
CA GLU A 26 3.35 -12.78 4.93
C GLU A 26 3.07 -11.67 3.91
N TYR A 27 4.11 -10.96 3.47
CA TYR A 27 4.01 -9.98 2.39
C TYR A 27 3.45 -10.60 1.10
N GLU A 28 4.00 -11.72 0.64
CA GLU A 28 3.55 -12.38 -0.60
C GLU A 28 2.09 -12.86 -0.49
N LYS A 29 1.69 -13.37 0.69
CA LYS A 29 0.30 -13.76 0.96
C LYS A 29 -0.65 -12.56 0.87
N GLN A 30 -0.35 -11.47 1.58
CA GLN A 30 -1.20 -10.27 1.58
C GLN A 30 -1.25 -9.61 0.20
N LEU A 31 -0.10 -9.52 -0.47
CA LEU A 31 0.00 -8.98 -1.82
C LEU A 31 -0.93 -9.73 -2.77
N ARG A 32 -0.93 -11.07 -2.74
CA ARG A 32 -1.78 -11.87 -3.63
C ARG A 32 -3.26 -11.66 -3.35
N THR A 33 -3.66 -11.57 -2.09
CA THR A 33 -5.05 -11.24 -1.73
C THR A 33 -5.48 -9.90 -2.31
N LEU A 34 -4.69 -8.85 -2.09
CA LEU A 34 -4.98 -7.51 -2.60
C LEU A 34 -4.99 -7.45 -4.13
N GLN A 35 -4.12 -8.20 -4.80
CA GLN A 35 -4.13 -8.24 -6.27
C GLN A 35 -5.39 -8.91 -6.83
N VAL A 36 -5.95 -9.92 -6.15
CA VAL A 36 -7.24 -10.51 -6.52
C VAL A 36 -8.37 -9.49 -6.36
N GLU A 37 -8.37 -8.75 -5.26
CA GLU A 37 -9.36 -7.68 -5.02
C GLU A 37 -9.23 -6.55 -6.06
N LEU A 38 -8.00 -6.19 -6.45
CA LEU A 38 -7.76 -5.21 -7.50
C LEU A 38 -8.33 -5.63 -8.86
N VAL A 39 -8.25 -6.92 -9.22
CA VAL A 39 -8.87 -7.44 -10.45
C VAL A 39 -10.40 -7.35 -10.38
N GLN A 40 -11.00 -7.67 -9.23
CA GLN A 40 -12.45 -7.54 -9.05
C GLN A 40 -12.89 -6.07 -9.14
N LEU A 41 -12.10 -5.15 -8.58
CA LEU A 41 -12.33 -3.72 -8.68
C LEU A 41 -12.21 -3.22 -10.12
N GLU A 42 -11.19 -3.65 -10.87
CA GLU A 42 -11.01 -3.33 -12.29
C GLU A 42 -12.22 -3.76 -13.11
N GLU A 43 -12.66 -5.01 -12.95
CA GLU A 43 -13.85 -5.56 -13.61
C GLU A 43 -15.10 -4.74 -13.28
N TRP A 44 -15.30 -4.38 -12.01
CA TRP A 44 -16.43 -3.54 -11.59
C TRP A 44 -16.39 -2.13 -12.19
N ILE A 45 -15.23 -1.47 -12.19
CA ILE A 45 -15.02 -0.15 -12.81
C ILE A 45 -15.36 -0.22 -14.30
N ARG A 46 -14.88 -1.26 -15.00
CA ARG A 46 -15.15 -1.48 -16.42
C ARG A 46 -16.64 -1.66 -16.68
N HIS A 47 -17.30 -2.53 -15.91
CA HIS A 47 -18.73 -2.80 -16.04
C HIS A 47 -19.59 -1.55 -15.78
N ARG A 48 -19.15 -0.66 -14.88
CA ARG A 48 -19.83 0.60 -14.57
C ARG A 48 -19.47 1.75 -15.51
N GLY A 49 -18.51 1.58 -16.42
CA GLY A 49 -18.02 2.65 -17.30
C GLY A 49 -17.31 3.78 -16.56
N LEU A 50 -16.74 3.50 -15.38
CA LEU A 50 -16.05 4.48 -14.55
C LEU A 50 -14.60 4.68 -14.98
N ARG A 51 -14.00 5.78 -14.54
CA ARG A 51 -12.59 6.12 -14.82
C ARG A 51 -11.87 6.42 -13.52
N VAL A 52 -10.69 5.84 -13.34
CA VAL A 52 -9.85 6.01 -12.15
C VAL A 52 -8.45 6.45 -12.58
N VAL A 53 -7.89 7.40 -11.83
CA VAL A 53 -6.51 7.87 -11.98
C VAL A 53 -5.81 7.71 -10.64
N VAL A 54 -4.60 7.13 -10.65
CA VAL A 54 -3.75 6.97 -9.48
C VAL A 54 -2.44 7.71 -9.74
N LEU A 55 -2.13 8.70 -8.91
CA LEU A 55 -0.90 9.49 -8.99
C LEU A 55 0.14 8.96 -7.98
N PHE A 56 1.36 8.74 -8.44
CA PHE A 56 2.47 8.28 -7.61
C PHE A 56 3.52 9.38 -7.45
N GLU A 57 3.58 9.98 -6.27
CA GLU A 57 4.54 11.02 -5.91
C GLU A 57 5.58 10.53 -4.90
N GLY A 58 6.74 11.19 -4.85
CA GLY A 58 7.76 10.92 -3.84
C GLY A 58 9.18 11.22 -4.30
N ARG A 59 10.14 11.17 -3.36
CA ARG A 59 11.57 11.37 -3.64
C ARG A 59 12.13 10.33 -4.61
N ASP A 60 13.30 10.62 -5.17
CA ASP A 60 14.07 9.64 -5.92
C ASP A 60 14.36 8.42 -5.05
N THR A 61 14.39 7.24 -5.66
CA THR A 61 14.60 5.94 -4.99
C THR A 61 13.57 5.54 -3.91
N ALA A 62 12.47 6.28 -3.74
CA ALA A 62 11.41 5.95 -2.78
C ALA A 62 10.60 4.66 -3.10
N GLY A 63 10.89 3.99 -4.23
CA GLY A 63 10.27 2.71 -4.58
C GLY A 63 8.96 2.79 -5.38
N LYS A 64 8.63 3.97 -5.93
CA LYS A 64 7.39 4.20 -6.72
C LYS A 64 7.18 3.17 -7.85
N GLY A 65 8.24 2.91 -8.64
CA GLY A 65 8.18 1.92 -9.73
C GLY A 65 7.92 0.49 -9.24
N GLY A 66 8.41 0.14 -8.05
CA GLY A 66 8.13 -1.15 -7.42
C GLY A 66 6.66 -1.30 -7.08
N VAL A 67 6.04 -0.25 -6.52
CA VAL A 67 4.61 -0.23 -6.19
C VAL A 67 3.76 -0.34 -7.46
N ILE A 68 4.05 0.46 -8.49
CA ILE A 68 3.37 0.40 -9.79
C ILE A 68 3.46 -1.02 -10.37
N LYS A 69 4.65 -1.62 -10.36
CA LYS A 69 4.86 -2.99 -10.85
C LYS A 69 4.00 -4.03 -10.11
N ARG A 70 3.82 -3.88 -8.79
CA ARG A 70 3.00 -4.80 -7.99
C ARG A 70 1.51 -4.64 -8.26
N ILE A 71 1.02 -3.42 -8.42
CA ILE A 71 -0.38 -3.14 -8.77
C ILE A 71 -0.69 -3.69 -10.16
N MET A 72 0.16 -3.41 -11.14
CA MET A 72 -0.07 -3.78 -12.54
C MET A 72 0.10 -5.28 -12.82
N ALA A 73 0.64 -6.07 -11.90
CA ALA A 73 1.07 -7.44 -12.17
C ALA A 73 -0.06 -8.40 -12.61
N LEU A 74 -1.28 -8.20 -12.11
CA LEU A 74 -2.45 -9.03 -12.45
C LEU A 74 -3.56 -8.28 -13.19
N LEU A 75 -3.43 -6.96 -13.38
CA LEU A 75 -4.44 -6.15 -14.07
C LEU A 75 -4.31 -6.30 -15.58
N ASN A 76 -5.43 -6.16 -16.29
CA ASN A 76 -5.43 -6.27 -17.74
C ASN A 76 -4.83 -5.00 -18.37
N PRO A 77 -3.72 -5.10 -19.14
CA PRO A 77 -3.06 -3.93 -19.72
C PRO A 77 -3.91 -3.19 -20.77
N ARG A 78 -5.02 -3.78 -21.24
CA ARG A 78 -5.97 -3.11 -22.14
C ARG A 78 -6.83 -2.07 -21.42
N TYR A 79 -7.04 -2.23 -20.12
CA TYR A 79 -7.92 -1.37 -19.32
C TYR A 79 -7.13 -0.51 -18.33
N CYS A 80 -6.01 -1.02 -17.82
CA CYS A 80 -5.10 -0.28 -16.96
C CYS A 80 -3.81 0.10 -17.70
N ARG A 81 -3.47 1.39 -17.70
CA ARG A 81 -2.26 1.91 -18.36
C ARG A 81 -1.37 2.65 -17.37
N VAL A 82 -0.07 2.47 -17.51
CA VAL A 82 0.95 3.26 -16.80
C VAL A 82 1.44 4.36 -17.72
N VAL A 83 1.52 5.57 -17.21
CA VAL A 83 2.06 6.73 -17.92
C VAL A 83 3.24 7.27 -17.13
N ALA A 84 4.39 7.42 -17.79
CA ALA A 84 5.52 8.19 -17.29
C ALA A 84 5.51 9.52 -18.05
N LEU A 85 5.29 10.62 -17.33
CA LEU A 85 5.28 11.95 -17.93
C LEU A 85 6.72 12.41 -18.23
N PRO A 86 6.94 13.15 -19.34
CA PRO A 86 8.24 13.68 -19.72
C PRO A 86 8.73 14.80 -18.80
#